data_AF-A0A8D8BNP7-F1
#
_entry.id   AF-A0A8D8BNP7-F1
#
_cell.length_a   1.000
_cell.length_b   1.000
_cell.length_c   1.000
_cell.angle_alpha   90.00
_cell.angle_beta   90.00
_cell.angle_gamma   90.00
#
_symmetry.space_group_name_H-M   'P 1'
#
loop_
_entity.id
_entity.type
_entity.pdbx_description
1 polymer ?
#
loop_
_entity_poly.entity_id
_entity_poly.type
_entity_poly.pdbx_seq_one_letter_code
_entity_poly.pdbx_strand_id
1 'polypeptide(L)'
;MGNSGYTCIRRMFCSFNVLIWICGGGFLAIGVWLRFAAPGYATLLPDHAGLSADYVFMAIGAISFVIAFFGCCGSWFESRCFLIIYFMLVVMLFLSEFLLGSLAFVFRGGIGRMLVHELKYGIEKHYNVTDRGGILAPSVASIWDKLQVELQCCGVSSYEDWYDISAWPGERWVPRSCCRPRYGSVYTE
;
A
#
# COMPACT_ATOMS: atom_id res chain seq x y z
N MET A 1 3.39 31.67 38.44
CA MET A 1 2.68 31.72 37.13
C MET A 1 3.30 30.78 36.09
N GLY A 2 3.70 29.55 36.46
CA GLY A 2 4.37 28.60 35.55
C GLY A 2 3.49 27.44 35.05
N ASN A 3 2.24 27.34 35.51
CA ASN A 3 1.49 26.08 35.36
C ASN A 3 0.71 25.91 34.05
N SER A 4 0.60 26.98 33.25
CA SER A 4 -0.21 26.96 32.04
C SER A 4 0.51 26.31 30.85
N GLY A 5 1.84 26.52 30.72
CA GLY A 5 2.62 26.02 29.59
C GLY A 5 2.80 24.50 29.56
N TYR A 6 3.17 23.89 30.69
CA TYR A 6 3.35 22.43 30.77
C TYR A 6 2.04 21.68 30.49
N THR A 7 0.92 22.23 30.98
CA THR A 7 -0.41 21.65 30.80
C THR A 7 -0.83 21.70 29.33
N CYS A 8 -0.50 22.79 28.63
CA CYS A 8 -0.76 22.95 27.20
C CYS A 8 0.03 21.93 26.37
N ILE A 9 1.36 21.85 26.58
CA ILE A 9 2.24 20.92 25.85
C ILE A 9 1.76 19.47 26.05
N ARG A 10 1.45 19.09 27.28
CA ARG A 10 0.96 17.75 27.60
C ARG A 10 -0.35 17.43 26.87
N ARG A 11 -1.30 18.37 26.88
CA ARG A 11 -2.60 18.17 26.23
C ARG A 11 -2.46 18.08 24.71
N MET A 12 -1.60 18.90 24.10
CA MET A 12 -1.30 18.81 22.67
C MET A 12 -0.65 17.47 22.32
N PHE A 13 0.36 17.04 23.09
CA PHE A 13 1.02 15.76 22.90
C PHE A 13 0.06 14.57 23.01
N CYS A 14 -0.79 14.56 24.03
CA CYS A 14 -1.80 13.51 24.19
C CYS A 14 -2.81 13.51 23.03
N SER A 15 -3.31 14.69 22.63
CA SER A 15 -4.26 14.82 21.53
C SER A 15 -3.68 14.31 20.21
N PHE A 16 -2.42 14.64 19.91
CA PHE A 16 -1.72 14.18 18.71
C PHE A 16 -1.53 12.66 18.72
N ASN A 17 -1.12 12.06 19.86
CA ASN A 17 -0.99 10.62 19.96
C ASN A 17 -2.34 9.90 19.85
N VAL A 18 -3.43 10.45 20.38
CA VAL A 18 -4.78 9.89 20.18
C VAL A 18 -5.17 9.89 18.71
N LEU A 19 -4.88 10.97 17.97
CA LEU A 19 -5.12 11.01 16.52
C LEU A 19 -4.31 9.95 15.77
N ILE A 20 -3.00 9.81 16.08
CA ILE A 20 -2.17 8.77 15.48
C ILE A 20 -2.70 7.38 15.82
N TRP A 21 -3.15 7.17 17.06
CA TRP A 21 -3.71 5.89 17.49
C TRP A 21 -4.95 5.51 16.68
N ILE A 22 -5.88 6.46 16.46
CA ILE A 22 -7.05 6.26 15.61
C ILE A 22 -6.63 5.98 14.16
N CYS A 23 -5.70 6.76 13.60
CA CYS A 23 -5.19 6.55 12.24
C CYS A 23 -4.50 5.18 12.08
N GLY A 24 -3.69 4.77 13.06
CA GLY A 24 -3.04 3.45 13.09
C GLY A 24 -4.04 2.31 13.14
N GLY A 25 -5.10 2.45 13.93
CA GLY A 25 -6.25 1.53 13.93
C GLY A 25 -6.95 1.49 12.56
N GLY A 26 -7.10 2.64 11.90
CA GLY A 26 -7.62 2.73 10.54
C GLY A 26 -6.77 1.98 9.52
N PHE A 27 -5.45 2.16 9.55
CA PHE A 27 -4.52 1.42 8.66
C PHE A 27 -4.54 -0.08 8.92
N LEU A 28 -4.62 -0.52 10.18
CA LEU A 28 -4.82 -1.92 10.53
C LEU A 28 -6.11 -2.48 9.94
N ALA A 29 -7.22 -1.75 10.10
CA ALA A 29 -8.51 -2.16 9.54
C ALA A 29 -8.46 -2.25 8.01
N ILE A 30 -7.82 -1.30 7.33
CA ILE A 30 -7.62 -1.33 5.88
C ILE A 30 -6.76 -2.53 5.47
N GLY A 31 -5.64 -2.80 6.16
CA GLY A 31 -4.77 -3.93 5.86
C GLY A 31 -5.48 -5.28 6.01
N VAL A 32 -6.25 -5.44 7.10
CA VAL A 32 -7.10 -6.64 7.31
C VAL A 32 -8.20 -6.73 6.24
N TRP A 33 -8.84 -5.61 5.89
CA TRP A 33 -9.83 -5.57 4.81
C TRP A 33 -9.21 -6.00 3.48
N LEU A 34 -8.03 -5.49 3.12
CA LEU A 34 -7.31 -5.89 1.90
C LEU A 34 -7.03 -7.39 1.89
N ARG A 35 -6.62 -7.96 3.02
CA ARG A 35 -6.32 -9.39 3.13
C ARG A 35 -7.52 -10.29 2.87
N PHE A 36 -8.67 -9.97 3.45
CA PHE A 36 -9.85 -10.85 3.43
C PHE A 36 -10.85 -10.51 2.34
N ALA A 37 -11.04 -9.22 2.05
CA ALA A 37 -12.05 -8.76 1.11
C ALA A 37 -11.49 -8.52 -0.29
N ALA A 38 -10.23 -8.08 -0.44
CA ALA A 38 -9.67 -7.67 -1.73
C ALA A 38 -8.38 -8.44 -2.10
N PRO A 39 -8.48 -9.76 -2.34
CA PRO A 39 -7.30 -10.59 -2.64
C PRO A 39 -6.54 -10.10 -3.88
N GLY A 40 -7.20 -9.39 -4.80
CA GLY A 40 -6.57 -8.84 -5.99
C GLY A 40 -5.46 -7.82 -5.73
N TYR A 41 -5.46 -7.10 -4.60
CA TYR A 41 -4.32 -6.24 -4.22
C TYR A 41 -3.21 -7.02 -3.51
N ALA A 42 -3.57 -8.09 -2.79
CA ALA A 42 -2.62 -8.95 -2.10
C ALA A 42 -1.82 -9.84 -3.07
N THR A 43 -2.39 -10.17 -4.22
CA THR A 43 -1.77 -11.02 -5.26
C THR A 43 -1.00 -10.25 -6.33
N LEU A 44 -0.82 -8.93 -6.18
CA LEU A 44 -0.01 -8.15 -7.14
C LEU A 44 1.49 -8.44 -7.05
N LEU A 45 1.97 -8.95 -5.90
CA LEU A 45 3.36 -9.39 -5.68
C LEU A 45 3.38 -10.84 -5.14
N PRO A 46 3.15 -11.84 -5.99
CA PRO A 46 2.95 -13.23 -5.56
C PRO A 46 4.16 -13.87 -4.86
N ASP A 47 5.38 -13.60 -5.32
CA ASP A 47 6.60 -14.23 -4.77
C ASP A 47 7.15 -13.46 -3.55
N HIS A 48 6.65 -12.23 -3.34
CA HIS A 48 7.08 -11.35 -2.25
C HIS A 48 5.90 -10.89 -1.40
N ALA A 49 5.18 -11.87 -0.83
CA ALA A 49 4.02 -11.65 0.02
C ALA A 49 4.26 -10.64 1.15
N GLY A 50 5.48 -10.53 1.70
CA GLY A 50 5.79 -9.53 2.75
C GLY A 50 5.77 -8.06 2.31
N LEU A 51 5.81 -7.79 1.00
CA LEU A 51 5.72 -6.44 0.40
C LEU A 51 4.35 -6.15 -0.23
N SER A 52 3.42 -7.09 -0.14
CA SER A 52 2.06 -6.86 -0.61
C SER A 52 1.37 -5.78 0.24
N ALA A 53 0.43 -5.07 -0.39
CA ALA A 53 -0.17 -3.87 0.19
C ALA A 53 -0.84 -4.14 1.56
N ASP A 54 -1.49 -5.30 1.72
CA ASP A 54 -2.13 -5.73 2.96
C ASP A 54 -1.13 -5.79 4.12
N TYR A 55 0.00 -6.49 3.97
CA TYR A 55 1.01 -6.58 5.04
C TYR A 55 1.67 -5.24 5.33
N VAL A 56 1.89 -4.38 4.32
CA VAL A 56 2.46 -3.04 4.52
C VAL A 56 1.51 -2.18 5.36
N PHE A 57 0.22 -2.10 5.00
CA PHE A 57 -0.77 -1.36 5.78
C PHE A 57 -0.94 -1.91 7.20
N MET A 58 -0.95 -3.25 7.35
CA MET A 58 -0.98 -3.89 8.66
C MET A 58 0.24 -3.56 9.52
N ALA A 59 1.46 -3.62 8.95
CA ALA A 59 2.69 -3.33 9.67
C ALA A 59 2.77 -1.87 10.11
N ILE A 60 2.55 -0.93 9.18
CA ILE A 60 2.53 0.51 9.48
C ILE A 60 1.47 0.83 10.53
N GLY A 61 0.26 0.27 10.38
CA GLY A 61 -0.83 0.45 11.32
C GLY A 61 -0.51 -0.09 12.71
N ALA A 62 0.02 -1.32 12.81
CA ALA A 62 0.38 -1.95 14.09
C ALA A 62 1.44 -1.16 14.84
N ILE A 63 2.54 -0.79 14.15
CA ILE A 63 3.64 -0.03 14.74
C ILE A 63 3.14 1.33 15.23
N SER A 64 2.40 2.05 14.38
CA SER A 64 1.85 3.37 14.73
C SER A 64 0.88 3.29 15.91
N PHE A 65 0.01 2.28 15.95
CA PHE A 65 -0.96 2.06 17.03
C PHE A 65 -0.26 1.81 18.37
N VAL A 66 0.75 0.94 18.39
CA VAL A 66 1.50 0.60 19.61
C VAL A 66 2.29 1.80 20.13
N ILE A 67 3.03 2.51 19.26
CA ILE A 67 3.79 3.69 19.65
C ILE A 67 2.86 4.76 20.23
N ALA A 68 1.74 5.05 19.56
CA ALA A 68 0.78 6.04 20.00
C ALA A 68 0.09 5.67 21.32
N PHE A 69 -0.17 4.37 21.56
CA PHE A 69 -0.70 3.89 22.83
C PHE A 69 0.25 4.21 23.99
N PHE A 70 1.54 3.92 23.86
CA PHE A 70 2.53 4.26 24.89
C PHE A 70 2.66 5.78 25.08
N GLY A 71 2.57 6.58 24.01
CA GLY A 71 2.56 8.04 24.09
C GLY A 71 1.35 8.58 24.89
N CYS A 72 0.15 8.08 24.59
CA CYS A 72 -1.08 8.45 25.29
C CYS A 72 -1.04 8.02 26.77
N CYS A 73 -0.73 6.74 27.04
CA CYS A 73 -0.65 6.21 28.40
C CYS A 73 0.45 6.91 29.22
N GLY A 74 1.63 7.18 28.64
CA GLY A 74 2.68 7.92 29.32
C GLY A 74 2.26 9.34 29.71
N SER A 75 1.49 10.01 28.84
CA SER A 75 0.95 11.34 29.13
C SER A 75 -0.21 11.33 30.14
N TRP A 76 -1.08 10.31 30.12
CA TRP A 76 -2.24 10.22 31.02
C TRP A 76 -1.81 9.77 32.41
N PHE A 77 -1.02 8.69 32.51
CA PHE A 77 -0.55 8.15 33.78
C PHE A 77 0.65 8.93 34.36
N GLU A 78 1.09 10.00 33.70
CA GLU A 78 2.27 10.79 34.08
C GLU A 78 3.53 9.92 34.34
N SER A 79 3.61 8.77 33.67
CA SER A 79 4.65 7.77 33.90
C SER A 79 5.85 8.05 33.00
N ARG A 80 6.97 8.39 33.64
CA ARG A 80 8.25 8.58 32.95
C ARG A 80 8.71 7.33 32.21
N CYS A 81 8.41 6.15 32.73
CA CYS A 81 8.80 4.88 32.09
C CYS A 81 8.14 4.73 30.70
N PHE A 82 6.82 4.98 30.60
CA PHE A 82 6.11 4.90 29.32
C PHE A 82 6.55 5.99 28.34
N LEU A 83 6.87 7.20 28.82
CA LEU A 83 7.42 8.27 27.97
C LEU A 83 8.83 7.94 27.45
N ILE A 84 9.67 7.30 28.26
CA ILE A 84 11.00 6.83 27.83
C ILE A 84 10.84 5.72 26.77
N ILE A 85 9.96 4.75 26.99
CA ILE A 85 9.68 3.69 26.00
C ILE A 85 9.20 4.32 24.68
N TYR A 86 8.24 5.24 24.74
CA TYR A 86 7.77 5.97 23.55
C TYR A 86 8.92 6.64 22.80
N PHE A 87 9.78 7.38 23.52
CA PHE A 87 10.92 8.06 22.91
C PHE A 87 11.90 7.07 22.26
N MET A 88 12.24 5.98 22.95
CA MET A 88 13.13 4.95 22.41
C MET A 88 12.55 4.30 21.15
N LEU A 89 11.26 4.00 21.13
CA LEU A 89 10.58 3.43 19.96
C LEU A 89 10.61 4.40 18.77
N VAL A 90 10.36 5.70 19.00
CA VAL A 90 10.43 6.72 17.94
C VAL A 90 11.85 6.86 17.39
N VAL A 91 12.87 6.83 18.25
CA VAL A 91 14.28 6.86 17.80
C VAL A 91 14.61 5.63 16.98
N MET A 92 14.20 4.43 17.41
CA MET A 92 14.38 3.20 16.65
C MET A 92 13.67 3.25 15.29
N LEU A 93 12.43 3.77 15.25
CA LEU A 93 11.68 3.97 14.01
C LEU A 93 12.46 4.87 13.05
N PHE A 94 12.92 6.03 13.52
CA PHE A 94 13.68 6.97 12.71
C PHE A 94 14.97 6.35 12.14
N LEU A 95 15.73 5.62 12.96
CA LEU A 95 16.93 4.92 12.51
C LEU A 95 16.58 3.84 11.47
N SER A 96 15.50 3.09 11.69
CA SER A 96 15.06 2.06 10.75
C SER A 96 14.61 2.64 9.40
N GLU A 97 13.87 3.76 9.40
CA GLU A 97 13.46 4.46 8.18
C GLU A 97 14.66 5.02 7.42
N PHE A 98 15.62 5.60 8.13
CA PHE A 98 16.86 6.07 7.52
C PHE A 98 17.66 4.93 6.86
N LEU A 99 17.79 3.80 7.56
CA LEU A 99 18.44 2.61 7.02
C LEU A 99 17.68 2.06 5.81
N LEU A 100 16.38 1.80 5.93
CA LEU A 100 15.54 1.32 4.84
C LEU A 100 15.57 2.25 3.63
N GLY A 101 15.48 3.56 3.85
CA GLY A 101 15.55 4.57 2.79
C GLY A 101 16.91 4.59 2.08
N SER A 102 18.02 4.51 2.83
CA SER A 102 19.36 4.45 2.24
C SER A 102 19.59 3.15 1.45
N LEU A 103 19.15 1.99 1.99
CA LEU A 103 19.17 0.70 1.30
C LEU A 103 18.33 0.76 0.02
N ALA A 104 17.11 1.29 0.08
CA ALA A 104 16.24 1.43 -1.08
C ALA A 104 16.87 2.31 -2.16
N PHE A 105 17.58 3.38 -1.78
CA PHE A 105 18.27 4.25 -2.72
C PHE A 105 19.46 3.55 -3.40
N VAL A 106 20.30 2.86 -2.63
CA VAL A 106 21.47 2.12 -3.14
C VAL A 106 21.03 0.98 -4.06
N PHE A 107 20.02 0.21 -3.65
CA PHE A 107 19.51 -0.94 -4.39
C PHE A 107 18.34 -0.62 -5.32
N ARG A 108 18.11 0.66 -5.65
CA ARG A 108 16.98 1.09 -6.50
C ARG A 108 16.85 0.31 -7.81
N GLY A 109 17.98 -0.04 -8.43
CA GLY A 109 18.01 -0.82 -9.66
C GLY A 109 17.60 -2.29 -9.45
N GLY A 110 17.95 -2.88 -8.31
CA GLY A 110 17.53 -4.23 -7.93
C GLY A 110 16.03 -4.28 -7.61
N ILE A 111 15.55 -3.33 -6.79
CA ILE A 111 14.13 -3.20 -6.43
C ILE A 111 13.28 -3.00 -7.68
N GLY A 112 13.71 -2.14 -8.62
CA GLY A 112 12.98 -1.94 -9.87
C GLY A 112 12.83 -3.22 -10.70
N ARG A 113 13.89 -4.03 -10.81
CA ARG A 113 13.82 -5.32 -11.54
C ARG A 113 12.91 -6.34 -10.86
N MET A 114 13.00 -6.43 -9.53
CA MET A 114 12.12 -7.27 -8.72
C MET A 114 10.65 -6.88 -8.91
N LEU A 115 10.34 -5.58 -8.83
CA LEU A 115 8.97 -5.08 -9.09
C LEU A 115 8.49 -5.39 -10.50
N VAL A 116 9.34 -5.21 -11.52
CA VAL A 116 8.98 -5.55 -12.91
C VAL A 116 8.68 -7.04 -13.04
N HIS A 117 9.49 -7.90 -12.42
CA HIS A 117 9.26 -9.35 -12.44
C HIS A 117 7.94 -9.73 -11.78
N GLU A 118 7.67 -9.24 -10.55
CA GLU A 118 6.44 -9.52 -9.82
C GLU A 118 5.20 -9.07 -10.58
N LEU A 119 5.23 -7.87 -11.15
CA LEU A 119 4.08 -7.34 -11.88
C LEU A 119 3.81 -8.14 -13.16
N LYS A 120 4.86 -8.56 -13.89
CA LYS A 120 4.70 -9.42 -15.08
C LYS A 120 4.17 -10.79 -14.70
N TYR A 121 4.68 -11.39 -13.62
CA TYR A 121 4.21 -12.66 -13.10
C TYR A 121 2.74 -12.57 -12.65
N GLY A 122 2.35 -11.45 -12.02
CA GLY A 122 0.95 -11.14 -11.68
C GLY A 122 0.03 -11.04 -12.90
N ILE A 123 0.48 -10.40 -13.98
CA ILE A 123 -0.25 -10.40 -15.27
C ILE A 123 -0.38 -11.83 -15.82
N GLU A 124 0.70 -12.60 -15.83
CA GLU A 124 0.72 -13.93 -16.45
C GLU A 124 -0.16 -14.94 -15.69
N LYS A 125 -0.11 -14.95 -14.36
CA LYS A 125 -0.72 -16.00 -13.52
C LYS A 125 -2.00 -15.58 -12.80
N HIS A 126 -2.18 -14.30 -12.49
CA HIS A 126 -3.25 -13.83 -11.60
C HIS A 126 -4.25 -12.88 -12.25
N TYR A 127 -4.03 -12.51 -13.50
CA TYR A 127 -5.02 -11.76 -14.26
C TYR A 127 -6.17 -12.68 -14.70
N ASN A 128 -7.39 -12.35 -14.30
CA ASN A 128 -8.60 -13.07 -14.70
C ASN A 128 -9.66 -12.09 -15.21
N VAL A 129 -10.01 -12.20 -16.49
CA VAL A 129 -10.98 -11.31 -17.18
C VAL A 129 -12.38 -11.44 -16.61
N THR A 130 -12.74 -12.63 -16.16
CA THR A 130 -14.10 -12.96 -15.71
C THR A 130 -14.37 -12.49 -14.29
N ASP A 131 -13.33 -12.42 -13.47
CA ASP A 131 -13.42 -11.88 -12.13
C ASP A 131 -13.14 -10.38 -12.16
N ARG A 132 -14.19 -9.56 -12.00
CA ARG A 132 -14.06 -8.10 -11.86
C ARG A 132 -14.05 -7.64 -10.40
N GLY A 133 -14.24 -8.55 -9.45
CA GLY A 133 -14.45 -8.22 -8.05
C GLY A 133 -15.72 -7.38 -7.81
N GLY A 134 -15.83 -6.84 -6.60
CA GLY A 134 -16.90 -5.92 -6.19
C GLY A 134 -16.39 -4.48 -6.00
N ILE A 135 -17.31 -3.53 -5.78
CA ILE A 135 -16.97 -2.10 -5.61
C ILE A 135 -15.99 -1.86 -4.45
N LEU A 136 -16.14 -2.61 -3.34
CA LEU A 136 -15.26 -2.50 -2.17
C LEU A 136 -14.03 -3.43 -2.23
N ALA A 137 -13.93 -4.26 -3.27
CA ALA A 137 -12.96 -5.34 -3.40
C ALA A 137 -12.68 -5.64 -4.88
N PRO A 138 -11.96 -4.76 -5.59
CA PRO A 138 -11.68 -4.95 -7.00
C PRO A 138 -10.71 -6.12 -7.21
N SER A 139 -10.90 -6.85 -8.29
CA SER A 139 -9.98 -7.92 -8.71
C SER A 139 -8.71 -7.35 -9.35
N VAL A 140 -7.72 -8.21 -9.56
CA VAL A 140 -6.48 -7.89 -10.30
C VAL A 140 -6.80 -7.24 -11.65
N ALA A 141 -7.81 -7.73 -12.37
CA ALA A 141 -8.20 -7.20 -13.67
C ALA A 141 -8.73 -5.76 -13.58
N SER A 142 -9.61 -5.47 -12.62
CA SER A 142 -10.13 -4.11 -12.44
C SER A 142 -9.04 -3.11 -12.03
N ILE A 143 -8.03 -3.56 -11.28
CA ILE A 143 -6.90 -2.70 -10.88
C ILE A 143 -6.04 -2.36 -12.10
N TRP A 144 -5.70 -3.36 -12.91
CA TRP A 144 -4.94 -3.17 -14.15
C TRP A 144 -5.68 -2.26 -15.14
N ASP A 145 -6.99 -2.47 -15.33
CA ASP A 145 -7.80 -1.65 -16.23
C ASP A 145 -7.76 -0.17 -15.82
N LYS A 146 -7.89 0.13 -14.51
CA LYS A 146 -7.80 1.50 -13.98
C LYS A 146 -6.41 2.10 -14.16
N LEU A 147 -5.36 1.36 -13.78
CA LEU A 147 -3.98 1.83 -13.91
C LEU A 147 -3.64 2.18 -15.36
N GLN A 148 -4.04 1.34 -16.31
CA GLN A 148 -3.78 1.54 -17.74
C GLN A 148 -4.50 2.77 -18.29
N VAL A 149 -5.75 2.99 -17.88
CA VAL A 149 -6.52 4.16 -18.31
C VAL A 149 -6.00 5.44 -17.66
N GLU A 150 -5.69 5.44 -16.36
CA GLU A 150 -5.23 6.63 -15.65
C GLU A 150 -3.80 7.03 -16.03
N LEU A 151 -2.91 6.05 -16.17
CA LEU A 151 -1.50 6.27 -16.52
C LEU A 151 -1.24 6.26 -18.03
N GLN A 152 -2.27 5.99 -18.84
CA GLN A 152 -2.18 5.90 -20.30
C GLN A 152 -1.07 4.95 -20.78
N CYS A 153 -0.91 3.82 -20.08
CA CYS A 153 0.09 2.79 -20.36
C CYS A 153 -0.57 1.43 -20.70
N CYS A 154 0.22 0.49 -21.22
CA CYS A 154 -0.23 -0.88 -21.45
C CYS A 154 0.88 -1.88 -21.15
N GLY A 155 0.66 -2.70 -20.11
CA GLY A 155 1.66 -3.65 -19.60
C GLY A 155 2.67 -3.02 -18.65
N VAL A 156 3.68 -3.78 -18.26
CA VAL A 156 4.73 -3.35 -17.31
C VAL A 156 5.89 -2.69 -18.05
N SER A 157 6.37 -3.36 -19.08
CA SER A 157 7.43 -2.89 -19.97
C SER A 157 6.92 -2.67 -21.40
N SER A 158 5.94 -3.45 -21.85
CA SER A 158 5.37 -3.37 -23.19
C SER A 158 3.95 -3.96 -23.22
N TYR A 159 3.17 -3.62 -24.25
CA TYR A 159 1.87 -4.26 -24.50
C TYR A 159 1.98 -5.77 -24.71
N GLU A 160 3.16 -6.25 -25.12
CA GLU A 160 3.46 -7.67 -25.32
C GLU A 160 3.46 -8.48 -24.03
N ASP A 161 3.55 -7.82 -22.86
CA ASP A 161 3.44 -8.48 -21.55
C ASP A 161 2.06 -9.16 -21.35
N TRP A 162 1.08 -8.84 -22.19
CA TRP A 162 -0.25 -9.44 -22.20
C TRP A 162 -0.38 -10.64 -23.13
N TYR A 163 0.61 -10.95 -23.96
CA TYR A 163 0.52 -12.07 -24.88
C TYR A 163 0.76 -13.40 -24.15
N ASP A 164 -0.01 -14.43 -24.53
CA ASP A 164 0.13 -15.79 -24.00
C ASP A 164 0.03 -15.89 -22.46
N ILE A 165 -0.84 -15.09 -21.85
CA ILE A 165 -1.11 -15.17 -20.40
C ILE A 165 -2.12 -16.27 -20.09
N SER A 166 -2.20 -16.71 -18.83
CA SER A 166 -3.13 -17.77 -18.41
C SER A 166 -4.61 -17.48 -18.71
N ALA A 167 -5.00 -16.20 -18.83
CA ALA A 167 -6.37 -15.80 -19.18
C ALA A 167 -6.74 -16.05 -20.65
N TRP A 168 -5.78 -16.10 -21.56
CA TRP A 168 -5.97 -16.38 -23.00
C TRP A 168 -4.74 -17.08 -23.59
N PRO A 169 -4.52 -18.37 -23.28
CA PRO A 169 -3.33 -19.10 -23.70
C PRO A 169 -3.23 -19.17 -25.23
N GLY A 170 -2.05 -18.93 -25.77
CA GLY A 170 -1.75 -18.95 -27.20
C GLY A 170 -2.22 -17.71 -28.00
N GLU A 171 -2.91 -16.77 -27.36
CA GLU A 171 -3.46 -15.59 -28.03
C GLU A 171 -2.57 -14.34 -27.86
N ARG A 172 -2.48 -13.55 -28.92
CA ARG A 172 -1.82 -12.23 -28.90
C ARG A 172 -2.85 -11.13 -28.68
N TRP A 173 -3.40 -11.09 -27.47
CA TRP A 173 -4.45 -10.16 -27.08
C TRP A 173 -4.02 -9.27 -25.90
N VAL A 174 -4.55 -8.05 -25.85
CA VAL A 174 -4.40 -7.06 -24.77
C VAL A 174 -5.78 -6.70 -24.17
N PRO A 175 -5.84 -6.30 -22.87
CA PRO A 175 -7.05 -5.78 -22.24
C PRO A 175 -7.67 -4.59 -22.99
N ARG A 176 -9.00 -4.42 -22.90
CA ARG A 176 -9.71 -3.30 -23.55
C ARG A 176 -9.27 -1.93 -23.03
N SER A 177 -8.84 -1.84 -21.78
CA SER A 177 -8.26 -0.64 -21.15
C SER A 177 -6.99 -0.14 -21.84
N CYS A 178 -6.25 -1.01 -22.53
CA CYS A 178 -5.10 -0.62 -23.34
C CYS A 178 -5.51 0.03 -24.68
N CYS A 179 -6.74 -0.17 -25.13
CA CYS A 179 -7.19 0.30 -26.44
C CYS A 179 -7.66 1.76 -26.35
N ARG A 180 -7.10 2.63 -27.20
CA ARG A 180 -7.61 3.99 -27.35
C ARG A 180 -8.94 3.98 -28.11
N PRO A 181 -9.93 4.81 -27.71
CA PRO A 181 -11.11 5.03 -28.53
C PRO A 181 -10.64 5.56 -29.89
N ARG A 182 -11.02 4.92 -31.00
CA ARG A 182 -10.78 5.50 -32.33
C ARG A 182 -11.62 6.79 -32.41
N TYR A 183 -10.95 7.92 -32.60
CA TYR A 183 -11.61 9.17 -32.94
C TYR A 183 -12.14 9.03 -34.38
N GLY A 184 -13.34 8.47 -34.56
CA GLY A 184 -13.85 8.20 -35.91
C GLY A 184 -15.00 7.20 -36.08
N SER A 185 -15.87 6.98 -35.08
CA SER A 185 -17.15 6.28 -35.31
C SER A 185 -18.36 7.08 -34.82
N VAL A 186 -18.26 8.41 -34.89
CA VAL A 186 -19.41 9.32 -34.68
C VAL A 186 -19.97 9.85 -36.01
N TYR A 187 -19.35 9.56 -37.16
CA TYR A 187 -19.92 9.88 -38.46
C TYR A 187 -19.51 8.84 -39.49
N THR A 188 -20.41 7.89 -39.79
CA THR A 188 -20.76 7.42 -41.14
C THR A 188 -21.87 6.37 -41.02
N GLU A 189 -23.06 6.83 -41.42
CA GLU A 189 -24.31 6.14 -41.79
C GLU A 189 -25.15 5.45 -40.70
#